data_AF-A0A351WYD0-F1
#
_entry.id   AF-A0A351WYD0-F1
#
_cell.length_a   1.000
_cell.length_b   1.000
_cell.length_c   1.000
_cell.angle_alpha   90.00
_cell.angle_beta   90.00
_cell.angle_gamma   90.00
#
_symmetry.space_group_name_H-M   'P 1'
#
loop_
_entity.id
_entity.type
_entity.pdbx_description
1 polymer ?
#
loop_
_entity_poly.entity_id
_entity_poly.type
_entity_poly.pdbx_seq_one_letter_code
_entity_poly.pdbx_strand_id
1 'polypeptide(L)'
;MSDEKFDQEQWEGLCEKCGLCCFEKIEDEDGRILYTSTPCRYLDVDTRQCKIYHKRFKIFPECVQLTPELVKTLKWLHRSCGYKKALAKAEEA
;
A
#
# COMPACT_ATOMS: atom_id res chain seq x y z
N MET A 1 -20.34 -4.69 20.85
CA MET A 1 -19.97 -4.41 19.45
C MET A 1 -18.50 -4.01 19.46
N SER A 2 -17.61 -4.98 19.33
CA SER A 2 -16.17 -4.71 19.22
C SER A 2 -15.86 -4.70 17.73
N ASP A 3 -15.87 -3.51 17.15
CA ASP A 3 -15.39 -3.26 15.82
C ASP A 3 -13.86 -3.38 15.91
N GLU A 4 -13.29 -4.46 15.39
CA GLU A 4 -11.83 -4.68 15.27
C GLU A 4 -11.25 -3.71 14.22
N LYS A 5 -11.46 -2.40 14.42
CA LYS A 5 -10.82 -1.36 13.65
C LYS A 5 -9.35 -1.41 14.01
N PHE A 6 -8.53 -1.85 13.06
CA PHE A 6 -7.13 -1.48 13.08
C PHE A 6 -7.08 0.05 13.19
N ASP A 7 -6.56 0.55 14.30
CA ASP A 7 -6.28 1.98 14.42
C ASP A 7 -5.33 2.36 13.27
N GLN A 8 -5.49 3.55 12.68
CA GLN A 8 -4.65 3.95 11.54
C GLN A 8 -3.17 3.82 11.87
N GLU A 9 -2.77 4.07 13.12
CA GLU A 9 -1.39 3.95 13.54
C GLU A 9 -0.90 2.49 13.57
N GLN A 10 -1.73 1.57 14.08
CA GLN A 10 -1.43 0.13 14.04
C GLN A 10 -1.38 -0.38 12.60
N TRP A 11 -2.32 0.06 11.77
CA TRP A 11 -2.39 -0.31 10.37
C TRP A 11 -1.17 0.18 9.59
N GLU A 12 -0.81 1.45 9.75
CA GLU A 12 0.41 2.03 9.15
C GLU A 12 1.68 1.31 9.63
N GLY A 13 1.69 0.79 10.87
CA GLY A 13 2.77 -0.03 11.41
C GLY A 13 2.97 -1.39 10.72
N LEU A 14 1.94 -1.91 10.04
CA LEU A 14 2.03 -3.15 9.24
C LEU A 14 2.78 -2.94 7.91
N CYS A 15 3.04 -1.69 7.53
CA CYS A 15 3.77 -1.40 6.30
C CYS A 15 5.23 -1.84 6.42
N GLU A 16 5.63 -2.85 5.64
CA GLU A 16 7.02 -3.31 5.53
C GLU A 16 7.92 -2.32 4.76
N LYS A 17 7.42 -1.13 4.42
CA LYS A 17 8.12 -0.07 3.66
C LYS A 17 8.82 -0.59 2.40
N CYS A 18 8.15 -1.48 1.67
CA CYS A 18 8.69 -2.12 0.48
C CYS A 18 8.80 -1.21 -0.76
N GLY A 19 8.24 0.00 -0.71
CA GLY A 19 8.27 0.97 -1.82
C GLY A 19 7.39 0.62 -3.03
N LEU A 20 6.88 -0.62 -3.12
CA LEU A 20 6.07 -1.12 -4.25
C LEU A 20 4.77 -0.33 -4.47
N CYS A 21 4.18 0.23 -3.41
CA CYS A 21 3.00 1.09 -3.53
C CYS A 21 3.30 2.45 -4.18
N CYS A 22 4.57 2.89 -4.18
CA CYS A 22 4.99 4.17 -4.74
C CYS A 22 5.34 4.10 -6.24
N PHE A 23 5.38 2.92 -6.84
CA PHE A 23 5.56 2.78 -8.29
C PHE A 23 4.24 2.98 -9.01
N GLU A 24 4.32 3.64 -10.15
CA GLU A 24 3.19 3.83 -11.05
C GLU A 24 2.66 2.49 -11.54
N LYS A 25 1.34 2.47 -11.69
CA LYS A 25 0.55 1.30 -12.05
C LYS A 25 -0.29 1.66 -13.24
N ILE A 26 -0.18 0.85 -14.28
CA ILE A 26 -1.00 0.98 -15.47
C ILE A 26 -1.92 -0.23 -15.55
N GLU A 27 -3.17 0.02 -15.90
CA GLU A 27 -4.11 -1.04 -16.24
C GLU A 27 -3.96 -1.33 -17.73
N ASP A 28 -3.73 -2.59 -18.05
CA ASP A 28 -3.65 -3.09 -19.43
C ASP A 28 -5.05 -3.42 -19.99
N GLU A 29 -5.16 -3.71 -21.28
CA GLU A 29 -6.45 -3.98 -21.95
C GLU A 29 -7.18 -5.21 -21.38
N ASP A 30 -6.45 -6.16 -20.77
CA ASP A 30 -7.00 -7.34 -20.08
C ASP A 30 -7.45 -7.03 -18.63
N GLY A 31 -7.38 -5.76 -18.18
CA GLY A 31 -7.65 -5.36 -16.79
C GLY A 31 -6.56 -5.80 -15.80
N ARG A 32 -5.35 -6.08 -16.30
CA ARG A 32 -4.20 -6.45 -15.48
C ARG A 32 -3.43 -5.20 -15.08
N ILE A 33 -3.09 -5.11 -13.80
CA ILE A 33 -2.28 -4.00 -13.32
C ILE A 33 -0.80 -4.35 -13.44
N LEU A 34 -0.09 -3.59 -14.27
CA LEU A 34 1.34 -3.69 -14.48
C LEU A 34 2.06 -2.62 -13.67
N TYR A 35 3.18 -3.00 -13.06
CA TYR A 35 4.06 -2.08 -12.36
C TYR A 35 5.06 -1.49 -13.35
N THR A 36 5.13 -0.16 -13.41
CA THR A 36 6.15 0.50 -14.22
C THR A 36 7.43 0.69 -13.40
N SER A 37 8.56 0.91 -14.09
CA SER A 37 9.84 1.25 -13.43
C SER A 37 9.91 2.72 -13.00
N THR A 38 8.78 3.43 -12.99
CA THR A 38 8.69 4.84 -12.62
C THR A 38 8.35 4.96 -11.13
N PRO A 39 9.33 5.32 -10.27
CA PRO A 39 9.05 5.58 -8.87
C PRO A 39 8.39 6.94 -8.67
N CYS A 40 7.59 7.07 -7.61
CA CYS A 40 7.13 8.38 -7.14
C CYS A 40 8.33 9.30 -6.84
N ARG A 41 8.18 10.61 -7.08
CA ARG A 41 9.19 11.64 -6.77
C ARG A 41 9.69 11.61 -5.32
N TYR A 42 8.88 11.11 -4.39
CA TYR A 42 9.20 11.03 -2.96
C TYR A 42 9.70 9.65 -2.49
N LEU A 43 9.78 8.68 -3.41
CA LEU A 43 10.37 7.37 -3.11
C LEU A 43 11.89 7.51 -3.16
N ASP A 44 12.54 7.11 -2.08
CA ASP A 44 13.98 6.96 -2.07
C ASP A 44 14.35 5.61 -2.70
N VAL A 45 14.97 5.63 -3.87
CA VAL A 45 15.30 4.40 -4.63
C VAL A 45 16.41 3.57 -3.98
N ASP A 46 17.27 4.22 -3.19
CA ASP A 46 18.39 3.58 -2.50
C ASP A 46 17.88 2.77 -1.30
N THR A 47 17.10 3.41 -0.43
CA THR A 47 16.53 2.79 0.76
C THR A 47 15.19 2.09 0.52
N ARG A 48 14.57 2.29 -0.65
CA ARG A 48 13.20 1.87 -1.02
C ARG A 48 12.10 2.39 -0.09
N GLN A 49 12.38 3.45 0.66
CA GLN A 49 11.46 4.02 1.64
C GLN A 49 10.86 5.34 1.16
N CYS A 50 9.59 5.58 1.53
CA CYS A 50 8.96 6.87 1.27
C CYS A 50 9.45 7.90 2.29
N LYS A 51 10.05 8.99 1.82
CA LYS A 51 10.58 10.07 2.69
C LYS A 51 9.48 10.79 3.47
N ILE A 52 8.28 10.83 2.92
CA ILE A 52 7.15 11.59 3.44
C ILE A 52 6.01 10.70 3.94
N TYR A 53 6.29 9.44 4.30
CA TYR A 53 5.26 8.43 4.61
C TYR A 53 4.12 8.96 5.50
N HIS A 54 4.46 9.60 6.62
CA HIS A 54 3.52 10.17 7.60
C HIS A 54 2.68 11.36 7.08
N LYS A 55 3.13 12.05 6.03
CA LYS A 55 2.46 13.22 5.43
C LYS A 55 2.13 13.01 3.95
N ARG A 56 2.18 11.77 3.46
CA ARG A 56 2.08 11.46 2.03
C ARG A 56 0.77 11.97 1.43
N PHE A 57 -0.35 11.83 2.12
CA PHE A 57 -1.65 12.34 1.65
C PHE A 57 -1.76 13.87 1.67
N LYS A 58 -1.00 14.53 2.55
CA LYS A 58 -1.00 16.00 2.66
C LYS A 58 -0.12 16.66 1.60
N ILE A 59 0.99 16.01 1.25
CA ILE A 59 1.97 16.51 0.28
C ILE A 59 1.64 16.01 -1.13
N PHE A 60 1.15 14.78 -1.25
CA PHE A 60 0.85 14.10 -2.51
C PHE A 60 -0.53 13.44 -2.43
N PRO A 61 -1.61 14.15 -2.80
CA PRO A 61 -2.98 13.64 -2.69
C PRO A 61 -3.26 12.48 -3.65
N GLU A 62 -2.43 12.28 -4.68
CA GLU A 62 -2.53 11.11 -5.57
C GLU A 62 -1.98 9.82 -4.91
N CYS A 63 -1.44 9.90 -3.69
CA CYS A 63 -1.02 8.73 -2.95
C CYS A 63 -2.23 7.88 -2.56
N VAL A 64 -2.22 6.59 -2.90
CA VAL A 64 -3.32 5.69 -2.60
C VAL A 64 -3.37 5.38 -1.09
N GLN A 65 -4.53 5.60 -0.47
CA GLN A 65 -4.74 5.27 0.92
C GLN A 65 -5.08 3.78 1.03
N LEU A 66 -4.10 2.97 1.40
CA LEU A 66 -4.24 1.52 1.53
C LEU A 66 -5.11 1.14 2.74
N THR A 67 -6.39 1.48 2.76
CA THR A 67 -7.30 1.03 3.84
C THR A 67 -7.52 -0.49 3.77
N PRO A 68 -7.86 -1.16 4.88
CA PRO A 68 -8.10 -2.60 4.88
C PRO A 68 -9.16 -3.04 3.85
N GLU A 69 -10.24 -2.29 3.72
CA GLU A 69 -11.29 -2.53 2.71
C GLU A 69 -10.76 -2.35 1.27
N LEU A 70 -9.96 -1.30 1.04
CA LEU A 70 -9.36 -1.07 -0.27
C LEU A 70 -8.36 -2.17 -0.59
N VAL A 71 -7.49 -2.57 0.33
CA VAL A 71 -6.50 -3.65 0.08
C VAL A 71 -7.17 -4.97 -0.30
N LYS A 72 -8.36 -5.29 0.24
CA LYS A 72 -9.13 -6.47 -0.17
C LYS A 72 -9.62 -6.39 -1.62
N THR A 73 -9.93 -5.19 -2.10
CA THR A 73 -10.39 -4.95 -3.48
C THR A 73 -9.25 -4.72 -4.48
N LEU A 74 -8.09 -4.24 -4.02
CA LEU A 74 -6.90 -3.98 -4.85
C LEU A 74 -6.26 -5.28 -5.33
N LYS A 75 -6.44 -5.57 -6.63
CA LYS A 75 -5.84 -6.74 -7.28
C LYS A 75 -4.33 -6.60 -7.49
N TRP A 76 -3.82 -5.38 -7.58
CA TRP A 76 -2.41 -5.12 -7.86
C TRP A 76 -1.50 -5.34 -6.67
N LEU A 77 -1.99 -5.26 -5.43
CA LEU A 77 -1.13 -5.37 -4.26
C LEU A 77 -0.42 -6.72 -4.23
N HIS A 78 0.91 -6.71 -4.07
CA HIS A 78 1.67 -7.95 -4.01
C HIS A 78 1.31 -8.77 -2.75
N ARG A 79 1.34 -10.10 -2.85
CA ARG A 79 1.01 -11.01 -1.73
C ARG A 79 1.99 -10.86 -0.57
N SER A 80 3.23 -10.48 -0.87
CA SER A 80 4.24 -10.19 0.15
C SER A 80 4.14 -8.79 0.76
N CYS A 81 3.10 -8.00 0.45
CA CYS A 81 2.92 -6.71 1.09
C CYS A 81 2.41 -6.90 2.53
N GLY A 82 3.04 -6.24 3.50
CA GLY A 82 2.67 -6.30 4.92
C GLY A 82 1.18 -6.13 5.20
N TYR A 83 0.50 -5.20 4.52
CA TYR A 83 -0.96 -5.02 4.63
C TYR A 83 -1.75 -6.25 4.18
N LYS A 84 -1.38 -6.84 3.04
CA LYS A 84 -2.05 -8.02 2.50
C LYS A 84 -1.82 -9.24 3.38
N LYS A 85 -0.60 -9.38 3.92
CA LYS A 85 -0.24 -10.44 4.89
C LYS A 85 -1.01 -10.29 6.19
N ALA A 86 -1.16 -9.07 6.69
CA ALA A 86 -1.91 -8.80 7.91
C ALA A 86 -3.40 -9.10 7.75
N LEU A 87 -4.00 -8.72 6.60
CA LEU A 87 -5.38 -9.07 6.30
C LEU A 87 -5.58 -10.57 6.14
N ALA A 88 -4.71 -11.25 5.39
CA ALA A 88 -4.78 -12.71 5.26
C ALA A 88 -4.72 -13.39 6.64
N LYS A 89 -3.77 -12.96 7.50
CA LYS A 89 -3.69 -13.45 8.89
C LYS A 89 -4.94 -13.14 9.72
N ALA A 90 -5.58 -11.99 9.53
CA ALA A 90 -6.78 -11.61 10.25
C ALA A 90 -8.03 -12.36 9.77
N GLU A 91 -8.05 -12.84 8.52
CA GLU A 91 -9.14 -13.66 7.97
C GLU A 91 -9.00 -15.16 8.31
N GLU A 92 -7.80 -15.61 8.67
CA GLU A 92 -7.49 -16.99 9.05
C GLU A 92 -7.54 -17.25 10.58
N ALA A 93 -7.63 -16.20 11.40
CA ALA A 93 -7.65 -16.25 12.86
C ALA A 93 -9.08 -16.22 13.43
#